data_AF-A0A8T8WHH4-F1
#
_entry.id   AF-A0A8T8WHH4-F1
#
_cell.length_a   1.000
_cell.length_b   1.000
_cell.length_c   1.000
_cell.angle_alpha   90.00
_cell.angle_beta   90.00
_cell.angle_gamma   90.00
#
_symmetry.space_group_name_H-M   'P 1'
#
loop_
_entity.id
_entity.type
_entity.pdbx_description
1 polymer ?
#
loop_
_entity_poly.entity_id
_entity_poly.type
_entity_poly.pdbx_seq_one_letter_code
_entity_poly.pdbx_strand_id
1 'polypeptide(L)'
;MPISIDHFDEDPADVLDLQEGTQPYRILHFLTENSEQAFTQTEIHETTDIKRGSVGAALSRLEGRGLVRHRGRYWAIAQDDRLASYAAQMNASSVSPSDDYYRDKE
;
A
#
# COMPACT_ATOMS: atom_id res chain seq x y z
N MET A 1 -12.94 -2.98 22.18
CA MET A 1 -13.33 -4.40 22.28
C MET A 1 -12.14 -5.26 21.92
N PRO A 2 -11.83 -6.33 22.66
CA PRO A 2 -10.81 -7.30 22.26
C PRO A 2 -11.35 -8.24 21.16
N ILE A 3 -10.47 -8.67 20.25
CA ILE A 3 -10.74 -9.76 19.29
C ILE A 3 -10.19 -11.08 19.84
N SER A 4 -10.76 -12.22 19.43
CA SER A 4 -10.22 -13.56 19.76
C SER A 4 -8.88 -13.79 19.05
N ILE A 5 -8.03 -14.64 19.63
CA ILE A 5 -6.74 -15.01 19.02
C ILE A 5 -6.95 -15.75 17.69
N ASP A 6 -7.99 -16.57 17.59
CA ASP A 6 -8.36 -17.23 16.35
C ASP A 6 -8.75 -16.22 15.27
N HIS A 7 -9.46 -15.14 15.63
CA HIS A 7 -9.78 -14.07 14.69
C HIS A 7 -8.55 -13.22 14.34
N PHE A 8 -7.60 -13.04 15.27
CA PHE A 8 -6.32 -12.40 14.97
C PHE A 8 -5.48 -13.22 13.98
N ASP A 9 -5.55 -14.56 14.03
CA ASP A 9 -4.87 -15.46 13.11
C ASP A 9 -5.66 -15.67 11.79
N GLU A 10 -7.00 -15.51 11.80
CA GLU A 10 -7.89 -15.63 10.64
C GLU A 10 -8.00 -14.34 9.81
N ASP A 11 -7.92 -13.17 10.45
CA ASP A 11 -7.73 -11.91 9.74
C ASP A 11 -6.38 -12.06 9.04
N PRO A 12 -6.32 -12.12 7.70
CA PRO A 12 -5.05 -12.36 7.07
C PRO A 12 -4.21 -11.13 7.39
N ALA A 13 -3.30 -11.25 8.35
CA ALA A 13 -2.30 -10.23 8.67
C ALA A 13 -1.49 -9.85 7.42
N ASP A 14 -1.60 -10.70 6.39
CA ASP A 14 -1.17 -10.60 5.01
C ASP A 14 -2.21 -10.03 4.02
N VAL A 15 -3.23 -9.26 4.43
CA VAL A 15 -3.88 -8.28 3.54
C VAL A 15 -3.39 -6.90 3.95
N LEU A 16 -2.22 -6.51 3.47
CA LEU A 16 -1.83 -5.11 3.44
C LEU A 16 -2.85 -4.38 2.56
N ASP A 17 -3.69 -3.67 3.29
CA ASP A 17 -4.70 -2.76 2.82
C ASP A 17 -4.00 -1.60 2.10
N LEU A 18 -4.15 -1.61 0.78
CA LEU A 18 -3.61 -0.60 -0.13
C LEU A 18 -4.72 0.30 -0.67
N GLN A 19 -5.83 0.43 0.06
CA GLN A 19 -6.86 1.40 -0.30
C GLN A 19 -6.35 2.83 -0.13
N GLU A 20 -6.92 3.74 -0.92
CA GLU A 20 -6.65 5.18 -0.81
C GLU A 20 -6.88 5.67 0.63
N GLY A 21 -5.95 6.46 1.14
CA GLY A 21 -5.98 6.96 2.53
C GLY A 21 -5.30 6.06 3.57
N THR A 22 -4.95 4.82 3.23
CA THR A 22 -4.16 3.97 4.14
C THR A 22 -2.70 4.42 4.20
N GLN A 23 -2.02 4.15 5.33
CA GLN A 23 -0.60 4.49 5.50
C GLN A 23 0.30 3.83 4.45
N PRO A 24 0.16 2.52 4.13
CA PRO A 24 0.99 1.89 3.12
C PRO A 24 0.71 2.41 1.70
N TYR A 25 -0.55 2.72 1.37
CA TYR A 25 -0.88 3.38 0.11
C TYR A 25 -0.16 4.73 -0.04
N ARG A 26 -0.21 5.59 0.98
CA ARG A 26 0.44 6.91 0.95
C ARG A 26 1.95 6.81 0.77
N ILE A 27 2.60 5.86 1.45
CA ILE A 27 4.05 5.61 1.31
C ILE A 27 4.37 5.11 -0.10
N LEU A 28 3.59 4.15 -0.60
CA LEU A 28 3.83 3.57 -1.92
C LEU A 28 3.60 4.61 -3.03
N HIS A 29 2.53 5.39 -2.94
CA HIS A 29 2.24 6.50 -3.85
C HIS A 29 3.40 7.50 -3.87
N PHE A 30 3.91 7.92 -2.70
CA PHE A 30 5.07 8.80 -2.62
C PHE A 30 6.31 8.23 -3.34
N LEU A 31 6.60 6.95 -3.15
CA LEU A 31 7.75 6.31 -3.82
C LEU A 31 7.54 6.13 -5.32
N THR A 32 6.30 5.92 -5.77
CA THR A 32 5.95 5.86 -7.20
C THR A 32 6.13 7.22 -7.88
N GLU A 33 5.65 8.30 -7.27
CA GLU A 33 5.84 9.68 -7.76
C GLU A 33 7.33 10.07 -7.84
N ASN A 34 8.17 9.46 -7.01
CA ASN A 34 9.61 9.70 -6.95
C ASN A 34 10.42 8.45 -7.36
N SER A 35 9.98 7.76 -8.41
CA SER A 35 10.50 6.43 -8.81
C SER A 35 11.99 6.37 -9.15
N GLU A 36 12.62 7.51 -9.47
CA GLU A 36 14.05 7.63 -9.76
C GLU A 36 14.93 7.85 -8.51
N GLN A 37 14.32 8.02 -7.34
CA GLN A 37 15.00 8.36 -6.09
C GLN A 37 14.83 7.26 -5.03
N ALA A 38 15.73 7.27 -4.04
CA ALA A 38 15.65 6.41 -2.87
C ALA A 38 15.66 7.27 -1.61
N PHE A 39 14.80 6.93 -0.67
CA PHE A 39 14.53 7.72 0.53
C PHE A 39 14.76 6.91 1.78
N THR A 40 15.11 7.61 2.83
CA THR A 40 15.29 7.01 4.15
C THR A 40 13.97 7.01 4.88
N GLN A 41 13.84 6.15 5.89
CA GLN A 41 12.63 6.12 6.71
C GLN A 41 12.32 7.48 7.35
N THR A 42 13.34 8.29 7.67
CA THR A 42 13.16 9.66 8.17
C THR A 42 12.53 10.56 7.14
N GLU A 43 13.08 10.59 5.92
CA GLU A 43 12.58 11.46 4.84
C GLU A 43 11.16 11.07 4.42
N ILE A 44 10.86 9.76 4.40
CA ILE A 44 9.50 9.26 4.16
C ILE A 44 8.57 9.71 5.29
N HIS A 45 8.98 9.58 6.55
CA HIS A 45 8.20 10.05 7.70
C HIS A 45 7.89 11.54 7.61
N GLU A 46 8.90 12.37 7.35
CA GLU A 46 8.78 13.82 7.27
C GLU A 46 7.89 14.26 6.11
N THR A 47 7.97 13.57 4.97
CA THR A 47 7.21 13.94 3.77
C THR A 47 5.77 13.43 3.80
N THR A 48 5.54 12.23 4.35
CA THR A 48 4.20 11.61 4.41
C THR A 48 3.44 11.95 5.69
N ASP A 49 4.08 12.57 6.68
CA ASP A 49 3.51 12.83 8.01
C ASP A 49 2.99 11.55 8.72
N ILE A 50 3.57 10.40 8.39
CA ILE A 50 3.24 9.11 9.01
C ILE A 50 4.25 8.83 10.11
N LYS A 51 3.80 8.46 11.32
CA LYS A 51 4.69 8.15 12.44
C LYS A 51 5.82 7.19 12.02
N ARG A 52 7.06 7.49 12.40
CA ARG A 52 8.26 6.73 11.98
C ARG A 52 8.17 5.21 12.23
N GLY A 53 7.59 4.79 13.36
CA GLY A 53 7.35 3.37 13.65
C GLY A 53 6.36 2.71 12.68
N SER A 54 5.30 3.44 12.30
CA SER A 54 4.34 2.98 11.29
C SER A 54 4.96 2.93 9.90
N VAL A 55 5.83 3.89 9.54
CA VAL A 55 6.56 3.88 8.26
C VAL A 55 7.38 2.60 8.13
N GLY A 56 8.11 2.21 9.17
CA GLY A 56 8.88 0.95 9.15
C GLY A 56 8.01 -0.28 8.96
N ALA A 57 6.96 -0.39 9.77
CA ALA A 57 6.06 -1.53 9.70
C ALA A 57 5.34 -1.61 8.33
N ALA A 58 5.00 -0.48 7.71
CA ALA A 58 4.42 -0.44 6.38
C ALA A 58 5.44 -0.82 5.29
N LEU A 59 6.66 -0.26 5.34
CA LEU A 59 7.74 -0.57 4.39
C LEU A 59 8.12 -2.04 4.41
N SER A 60 8.21 -2.67 5.58
CA SER A 60 8.47 -4.12 5.69
C SER A 60 7.37 -4.96 5.04
N ARG A 61 6.09 -4.57 5.18
CA ARG A 61 4.98 -5.27 4.52
C ARG A 61 5.00 -5.06 3.00
N LEU A 62 5.33 -3.85 2.54
CA LEU A 62 5.48 -3.54 1.12
C LEU A 62 6.65 -4.32 0.50
N GLU A 63 7.76 -4.47 1.23
CA GLU A 63 8.93 -5.25 0.83
C GLU A 63 8.61 -6.74 0.70
N GLY A 64 7.89 -7.30 1.68
CA GLY A 64 7.46 -8.70 1.65
C GLY A 64 6.63 -9.06 0.41
N ARG A 65 6.03 -8.06 -0.26
CA ARG A 65 5.29 -8.21 -1.51
C ARG A 65 6.07 -7.86 -2.77
N GLY A 66 7.30 -7.37 -2.61
CA GLY A 66 8.12 -6.89 -3.71
C GLY A 66 7.61 -5.59 -4.33
N LEU A 67 6.86 -4.76 -3.59
CA LEU A 67 6.38 -3.46 -4.07
C LEU A 67 7.44 -2.36 -3.89
N VAL A 68 8.31 -2.53 -2.89
CA VAL A 68 9.46 -1.66 -2.63
C VAL A 68 10.71 -2.49 -2.48
N ARG A 69 11.87 -1.86 -2.68
CA ARG A 69 13.20 -2.43 -2.48
C ARG A 69 13.93 -1.67 -1.39
N HIS A 70 14.70 -2.41 -0.59
CA HIS A 70 15.48 -1.86 0.51
C HIS A 70 16.98 -2.07 0.29
N ARG A 71 17.78 -1.04 0.56
CA ARG A 71 19.25 -1.12 0.57
C ARG A 71 19.84 -0.25 1.67
N GLY A 72 20.34 -0.89 2.73
CA GLY A 72 20.96 -0.20 3.86
C GLY A 72 19.93 0.58 4.68
N ARG A 73 19.89 1.90 4.51
CA ARG A 73 18.87 2.78 5.13
C ARG A 73 17.88 3.36 4.13
N TYR A 74 18.04 3.01 2.85
CA TYR A 74 17.32 3.60 1.72
C TYR A 74 16.28 2.65 1.17
N TRP A 75 15.14 3.22 0.78
CA TRP A 75 13.96 2.56 0.26
C TRP A 75 13.58 3.20 -1.07
N ALA A 76 13.20 2.39 -2.05
CA ALA A 76 12.75 2.87 -3.36
C ALA A 76 11.63 1.99 -3.89
N ILE A 77 10.90 2.48 -4.88
CA ILE A 77 9.92 1.68 -5.61
C ILE A 77 10.60 0.48 -6.29
N ALA A 78 9.90 -0.66 -6.35
CA ALA A 78 10.32 -1.78 -7.16
C ALA A 78 10.16 -1.44 -8.67
N GLN A 79 11.05 -1.93 -9.52
CA GLN A 79 11.09 -1.63 -10.96
C GLN A 79 10.65 -2.84 -11.81
N ASP A 80 10.08 -3.86 -11.19
CA ASP A 80 9.74 -5.15 -11.81
C ASP A 80 8.28 -5.22 -12.29
N ASP A 81 7.96 -6.17 -13.18
CA ASP A 81 6.62 -6.38 -13.79
C ASP A 81 5.47 -6.53 -12.76
N ARG A 82 5.79 -6.83 -11.50
CA ARG A 82 4.83 -6.86 -10.39
C ARG A 82 4.20 -5.49 -10.12
N LEU A 83 4.94 -4.40 -10.38
CA LEU A 83 4.41 -3.04 -10.25
C LEU A 83 3.34 -2.74 -11.29
N ALA A 84 3.46 -3.29 -12.51
CA ALA A 84 2.47 -3.13 -13.58
C ALA A 84 1.17 -3.86 -13.25
N SER A 85 1.26 -5.08 -12.72
CA SER A 85 0.10 -5.83 -12.21
C SER A 85 -0.60 -5.11 -11.05
N TYR A 86 0.18 -4.38 -10.24
CA TYR A 86 -0.31 -3.60 -9.11
C TYR A 86 -0.96 -2.27 -9.54
N ALA A 87 -0.36 -1.52 -10.46
CA ALA A 87 -0.93 -0.31 -11.03
C ALA A 87 -2.30 -0.59 -11.70
N ALA A 88 -2.45 -1.76 -12.33
CA ALA A 88 -3.72 -2.22 -12.88
C ALA A 88 -4.80 -2.42 -11.79
N GLN A 89 -4.44 -2.91 -10.60
CA GLN A 89 -5.37 -3.10 -9.48
C GLN A 89 -5.73 -1.78 -8.78
N MET A 90 -4.78 -0.85 -8.63
CA MET A 90 -5.04 0.50 -8.12
C MET A 90 -6.04 1.25 -9.03
N ASN A 91 -5.83 1.24 -10.34
CA ASN A 91 -6.74 1.87 -11.30
C ASN A 91 -8.13 1.21 -11.31
N ALA A 92 -8.19 -0.12 -11.11
CA ALA A 92 -9.47 -0.82 -10.99
C ALA A 92 -10.21 -0.50 -9.68
N SER A 93 -9.50 -0.12 -8.62
CA SER A 93 -10.09 0.24 -7.31
C SER A 93 -10.59 1.70 -7.28
N SER A 94 -10.04 2.57 -8.14
CA SER A 94 -10.51 3.95 -8.35
C SER A 94 -11.79 4.02 -9.19
N VAL A 95 -12.03 3.01 -10.04
CA VAL A 95 -13.32 2.83 -10.70
C VAL A 95 -14.27 2.15 -9.72
N SER A 96 -14.90 2.92 -8.83
CA SER A 96 -16.22 2.51 -8.35
C SER A 96 -17.10 2.34 -9.58
N PRO A 97 -17.69 1.16 -9.84
CA PRO A 97 -18.86 1.07 -10.69
C PRO A 97 -20.02 1.66 -9.88
N SER A 98 -20.02 2.98 -9.71
CA SER A 98 -21.25 3.71 -9.50
C SER A 98 -21.91 3.80 -10.87
N ASP A 99 -22.65 2.76 -11.26
CA ASP A 99 -23.77 2.94 -12.18
C ASP A 99 -24.71 1.72 -12.16
N ASP A 100 -25.89 1.97 -11.58
CA ASP A 100 -27.20 1.55 -12.07
C ASP A 100 -27.42 0.07 -12.41
N TYR A 101 -27.67 -0.71 -11.37
CA TYR A 101 -28.36 -2.01 -11.46
C TYR A 101 -29.73 -2.00 -10.78
N TYR A 102 -30.55 -0.97 -11.03
CA TYR A 102 -32.00 -1.04 -10.84
C TYR A 102 -32.73 -0.12 -11.82
N ARG A 103 -32.90 -0.57 -13.06
CA ARG A 103 -34.08 -0.20 -13.84
C ARG A 103 -34.45 -1.25 -14.87
N ASP A 104 -35.74 -1.57 -14.86
CA ASP A 104 -36.53 -2.33 -15.83
C ASP A 104 -36.25 -3.83 -15.95
N LYS A 105 -37.12 -4.62 -15.29
CA LYS A 105 -38.19 -5.47 -15.87
C LYS A 105 -39.17 -5.78 -14.71
N GLU A 106 -40.48 -5.73 -14.78
CA GLU A 106 -41.52 -5.62 -15.83
C GLU A 106 -42.82 -5.17 -15.11
#